data_AF-A0A1F8V7Q3-F1
#
_entry.id   AF-A0A1F8V7Q3-F1
#
_cell.length_a   1.000
_cell.length_b   1.000
_cell.length_c   1.000
_cell.angle_alpha   90.00
_cell.angle_beta   90.00
_cell.angle_gamma   90.00
#
_symmetry.space_group_name_H-M   'P 1'
#
loop_
_entity.id
_entity.type
_entity.pdbx_description
1 polymer ?
#
loop_
_entity_poly.entity_id
_entity_poly.type
_entity_poly.pdbx_seq_one_letter_code
_entity_poly.pdbx_strand_id
1 'polypeptide(L)'
;MKKLALFLAIVSLVPMLFACDDNSNTSSAATSDTSSEAINSEVSEDVSNEVSAEESIVVENPIDELEPSPMTIQKNDDRTYTITSDVFGGTYKRTFYKRDWGTWNIGGMFFTPEGGSQITFVTASTDWEYVYRAGKTASTIDFCGGNHGSEKMLETHFYNGETGDELNLDDKQPVELNLLKIVETTQIYYFESDEDIFANVTRTYYYNGTEEICECDYEIVQDTYFTLSYPTMFPISKDYGTRIVYNLENGKTREWTSSEVGKADYSGPMDKGNAAMSVTIFGHKDPRYQFNVAIYDKEDMTDNFKNAEKTFYWDMNVGQNKLYFSRFSSSTPELVKTGTTWHTLASWEFNYVGDAVYEESGTN
;
A
#
# COMPACT_ATOMS: atom_id res chain seq x y z
N MET A 1 -54.15 24.48 -18.82
CA MET A 1 -52.93 25.25 -18.53
C MET A 1 -51.88 24.29 -18.02
N LYS A 2 -51.00 23.83 -18.91
CA LYS A 2 -49.96 22.82 -18.63
C LYS A 2 -48.73 23.54 -18.08
N LYS A 3 -48.24 23.10 -16.92
CA LYS A 3 -46.95 23.51 -16.33
C LYS A 3 -46.03 22.29 -16.29
N LEU A 4 -44.74 22.60 -16.25
CA LEU A 4 -43.58 21.74 -16.00
C LEU A 4 -42.89 21.17 -17.25
N ALA A 5 -41.87 21.89 -17.69
CA ALA A 5 -40.73 21.37 -18.42
C ALA A 5 -39.47 22.04 -17.85
N LEU A 6 -38.36 21.28 -17.92
CA LEU A 6 -36.96 21.65 -17.65
C LEU A 6 -36.45 21.38 -16.23
N PHE A 7 -35.99 20.14 -16.02
CA PHE A 7 -34.85 19.85 -15.14
C PHE A 7 -33.58 20.03 -15.96
N LEU A 8 -32.68 20.92 -15.52
CA LEU A 8 -31.33 21.05 -16.06
C LEU A 8 -30.39 20.35 -15.08
N ALA A 9 -29.82 19.22 -15.49
CA ALA A 9 -28.75 18.56 -14.76
C ALA A 9 -27.45 19.30 -15.05
N ILE A 10 -26.87 19.95 -14.03
CA ILE A 10 -25.49 20.43 -14.09
C ILE A 10 -24.63 19.29 -13.57
N VAL A 11 -24.10 18.50 -14.50
CA VAL A 11 -22.99 17.58 -14.26
C VAL A 11 -21.71 18.39 -14.42
N SER A 12 -21.07 18.77 -13.31
CA SER A 12 -19.70 19.28 -13.36
C SER A 12 -18.74 18.09 -13.27
N LEU A 13 -18.32 17.59 -14.44
CA LEU A 13 -17.06 16.87 -14.58
C LEU A 13 -15.92 17.87 -14.33
N VAL A 14 -15.04 17.57 -13.38
CA VAL A 14 -13.68 18.12 -13.36
C VAL A 14 -12.72 16.94 -13.20
N PRO A 15 -11.93 16.58 -14.23
CA PRO A 15 -10.79 15.71 -14.04
C PRO A 15 -9.66 16.53 -13.42
N MET A 16 -9.36 16.29 -12.14
CA MET A 16 -8.13 16.78 -11.54
C MET A 16 -6.98 15.85 -11.95
N LEU A 17 -6.28 16.25 -13.01
CA LEU A 17 -4.89 15.84 -13.22
C LEU A 17 -4.04 16.63 -12.20
N PHE A 18 -3.37 15.94 -11.30
CA PHE A 18 -2.26 16.51 -10.53
C PHE A 18 -1.02 15.65 -10.74
N ALA A 19 -0.12 16.17 -11.59
CA ALA A 19 1.30 15.93 -11.42
C ALA A 19 1.73 16.72 -10.18
N CYS A 20 2.46 16.09 -9.26
CA CYS A 20 3.09 16.79 -8.15
C CYS A 20 4.28 17.60 -8.71
N ASP A 21 4.17 18.93 -8.64
CA ASP A 21 5.18 19.86 -9.15
C ASP A 21 6.38 19.96 -8.18
N ASP A 22 7.57 20.04 -8.75
CA ASP A 22 8.88 20.08 -8.10
C ASP A 22 9.07 21.35 -7.27
N ASN A 23 9.58 21.20 -6.04
CA ASN A 23 9.87 22.34 -5.20
C ASN A 23 11.30 22.86 -5.45
N SER A 24 11.36 24.09 -5.93
CA SER A 24 12.59 24.82 -6.26
C SER A 24 13.45 25.15 -5.04
N ASN A 25 14.73 24.84 -5.20
CA ASN A 25 15.93 25.32 -4.51
C ASN A 25 15.85 26.74 -3.91
N THR A 26 16.14 26.88 -2.61
CA THR A 26 16.82 28.09 -2.08
C THR A 26 17.84 27.71 -1.00
N SER A 27 19.10 27.99 -1.29
CA SER A 27 20.25 27.90 -0.40
C SER A 27 20.28 29.06 0.61
N SER A 28 20.72 28.78 1.84
CA SER A 28 21.56 29.73 2.57
C SER A 28 22.58 28.99 3.43
N ALA A 29 23.83 29.45 3.29
CA ALA A 29 25.01 28.91 3.93
C ALA A 29 25.11 29.31 5.40
N ALA A 30 25.70 28.43 6.22
CA ALA A 30 26.38 28.83 7.44
C ALA A 30 27.67 28.03 7.58
N THR A 31 28.77 28.77 7.66
CA THR A 31 30.16 28.34 7.79
C THR A 31 30.52 27.96 9.22
N SER A 32 31.31 26.87 9.32
CA SER A 32 32.42 26.58 10.26
C SER A 32 32.30 26.95 11.74
N ASP A 33 32.54 25.97 12.62
CA ASP A 33 33.84 25.96 13.33
C ASP A 33 34.21 24.59 13.92
N THR A 34 35.52 24.35 13.86
CA THR A 34 36.32 23.19 14.26
C THR A 34 36.54 23.13 15.77
N SER A 35 36.52 21.93 16.36
CA SER A 35 37.62 21.48 17.24
C SER A 35 37.57 19.98 17.50
N SER A 36 38.69 19.36 17.16
CA SER A 36 39.14 18.02 17.52
C SER A 36 39.51 17.93 18.98
N GLU A 37 39.26 16.79 19.63
CA GLU A 37 40.20 16.22 20.60
C GLU A 37 40.02 14.71 20.71
N ALA A 38 41.08 13.98 20.39
CA ALA A 38 41.21 12.55 20.55
C ALA A 38 41.78 12.26 21.95
N ILE A 39 41.23 11.28 22.66
CA ILE A 39 41.94 10.60 23.74
C ILE A 39 41.78 9.09 23.53
N ASN A 40 42.93 8.46 23.39
CA ASN A 40 43.17 7.04 23.29
C ASN A 40 43.41 6.50 24.71
N SER A 41 42.74 5.42 25.12
CA SER A 41 43.28 4.52 26.15
C SER A 41 42.61 3.14 26.14
N GLU A 42 43.40 2.18 25.69
CA GLU A 42 43.65 0.86 26.28
C GLU A 42 42.60 -0.26 26.20
N VAL A 43 43.18 -1.42 25.92
CA VAL A 43 42.64 -2.75 25.62
C VAL A 43 42.56 -3.59 26.91
N SER A 44 41.77 -4.68 26.84
CA SER A 44 41.63 -5.84 27.75
C SER A 44 40.37 -5.75 28.63
N GLU A 45 39.54 -6.78 28.83
CA GLU A 45 39.68 -8.24 28.70
C GLU A 45 38.36 -8.91 28.22
N ASP A 46 38.51 -10.17 27.81
CA ASP A 46 37.49 -11.17 27.47
C ASP A 46 36.15 -11.08 28.23
N VAL A 47 35.06 -11.00 27.46
CA VAL A 47 33.76 -11.57 27.88
C VAL A 47 33.24 -12.38 26.71
N SER A 48 33.41 -13.70 26.82
CA SER A 48 32.68 -14.68 26.01
C SER A 48 31.19 -14.60 26.36
N ASN A 49 30.46 -13.73 25.66
CA ASN A 49 29.00 -13.77 25.68
C ASN A 49 28.56 -14.83 24.69
N GLU A 50 28.04 -15.92 25.25
CA GLU A 50 27.24 -16.92 24.54
C GLU A 50 26.17 -16.19 23.72
N VAL A 51 26.29 -16.29 22.40
CA VAL A 51 25.24 -15.90 21.47
C VAL A 51 24.11 -16.89 21.70
N SER A 52 23.14 -16.49 22.53
CA SER A 52 21.82 -17.10 22.56
C SER A 52 21.31 -17.07 21.12
N ALA A 53 21.23 -18.24 20.50
CA ALA A 53 20.57 -18.38 19.22
C ALA A 53 19.14 -17.85 19.40
N GLU A 54 18.85 -16.68 18.82
CA GLU A 54 17.48 -16.24 18.66
C GLU A 54 16.80 -17.32 17.83
N GLU A 55 15.85 -18.03 18.44
CA GLU A 55 14.92 -18.86 17.69
C GLU A 55 14.28 -17.94 16.65
N SER A 56 14.66 -18.12 15.39
CA SER A 56 14.01 -17.45 14.28
C SER A 56 12.54 -17.88 14.31
N ILE A 57 11.67 -16.96 14.73
CA ILE A 57 10.24 -17.13 14.55
C ILE A 57 10.04 -17.27 13.04
N VAL A 58 9.69 -18.48 12.60
CA VAL A 58 9.27 -18.72 11.23
C VAL A 58 7.98 -17.94 11.08
N VAL A 59 8.04 -16.84 10.34
CA VAL A 59 6.83 -16.13 9.91
C VAL A 59 6.17 -17.04 8.88
N GLU A 60 5.06 -17.66 9.24
CA GLU A 60 4.27 -18.47 8.32
C GLU A 60 3.82 -17.60 7.13
N ASN A 61 3.83 -18.18 5.92
CA ASN A 61 3.46 -17.46 4.72
C ASN A 61 1.94 -17.25 4.74
N PRO A 62 1.42 -16.01 4.76
CA PRO A 62 -0.01 -15.75 4.89
C PRO A 62 -0.85 -16.34 3.75
N ILE A 63 -0.23 -16.63 2.60
CA ILE A 63 -0.90 -17.30 1.47
C ILE A 63 -1.30 -18.74 1.83
N ASP A 64 -0.46 -19.45 2.60
CA ASP A 64 -0.71 -20.84 3.00
C ASP A 64 -1.81 -20.95 4.07
N GLU A 65 -2.10 -19.85 4.76
CA GLU A 65 -3.15 -19.74 5.78
C GLU A 65 -4.49 -19.22 5.24
N LEU A 66 -4.58 -18.89 3.94
CA LEU A 66 -5.81 -18.39 3.35
C LEU A 66 -6.92 -19.46 3.41
N GLU A 67 -7.93 -19.21 4.25
CA GLU A 67 -9.12 -20.05 4.37
C GLU A 67 -10.15 -19.71 3.29
N PRO A 68 -10.39 -20.55 2.27
CA PRO A 68 -11.23 -20.19 1.13
C PRO A 68 -12.64 -19.75 1.56
N SER A 69 -13.11 -18.63 1.00
CA SER A 69 -14.37 -18.00 1.38
C SER A 69 -15.19 -17.61 0.14
N PRO A 70 -16.50 -17.95 0.10
CA PRO A 70 -17.34 -17.69 -1.07
C PRO A 70 -17.29 -16.23 -1.54
N MET A 71 -17.02 -16.05 -2.82
CA MET A 71 -17.02 -14.74 -3.47
C MET A 71 -17.49 -14.83 -4.92
N THR A 72 -17.69 -13.67 -5.53
CA THR A 72 -17.99 -13.54 -6.95
C THR A 72 -17.03 -12.54 -7.58
N ILE A 73 -16.43 -12.91 -8.71
CA ILE A 73 -15.74 -11.97 -9.59
C ILE A 73 -16.58 -11.69 -10.83
N GLN A 74 -16.63 -10.43 -11.26
CA GLN A 74 -17.25 -10.03 -12.51
C GLN A 74 -16.37 -9.02 -13.24
N LYS A 75 -16.09 -9.29 -14.52
CA LYS A 75 -15.57 -8.28 -15.43
C LYS A 75 -16.70 -7.33 -15.82
N ASN A 76 -16.63 -6.06 -15.43
CA ASN A 76 -17.69 -5.10 -15.75
C ASN A 76 -17.54 -4.54 -17.16
N ASP A 77 -16.29 -4.26 -17.52
CA ASP A 77 -15.85 -3.67 -18.78
C ASP A 77 -14.35 -3.97 -19.00
N ASP A 78 -13.74 -3.32 -19.99
CA ASP A 78 -12.32 -3.46 -20.32
C ASP A 78 -11.35 -2.84 -19.30
N ARG A 79 -11.88 -2.16 -18.28
CA ARG A 79 -11.10 -1.42 -17.28
C ARG A 79 -11.36 -1.85 -15.84
N THR A 80 -12.42 -2.58 -15.55
CA THR A 80 -12.84 -2.81 -14.16
C THR A 80 -13.33 -4.23 -13.93
N TYR A 81 -12.71 -4.92 -12.99
CA TYR A 81 -13.29 -6.08 -12.33
C TYR A 81 -13.91 -5.67 -10.99
N THR A 82 -14.96 -6.38 -10.58
CA THR A 82 -15.53 -6.28 -9.24
C THR A 82 -15.47 -7.65 -8.58
N ILE A 83 -15.03 -7.65 -7.32
CA ILE A 83 -14.93 -8.83 -6.48
C ILE A 83 -15.82 -8.57 -5.26
N THR A 84 -16.81 -9.43 -5.02
CA THR A 84 -17.78 -9.27 -3.93
C THR A 84 -17.83 -10.49 -3.04
N SER A 85 -17.92 -10.26 -1.74
CA SER A 85 -18.10 -11.29 -0.71
C SER A 85 -19.20 -10.86 0.25
N ASP A 86 -20.10 -11.77 0.61
CA ASP A 86 -21.11 -11.51 1.64
C ASP A 86 -20.53 -11.88 3.01
N VAL A 87 -20.25 -10.87 3.83
CA VAL A 87 -19.52 -10.96 5.09
C VAL A 87 -20.12 -10.00 6.11
N PHE A 88 -20.04 -10.35 7.40
CA PHE A 88 -20.47 -9.49 8.50
C PHE A 88 -21.92 -8.96 8.38
N GLY A 89 -22.82 -9.71 7.74
CA GLY A 89 -24.20 -9.27 7.49
C GLY A 89 -24.31 -8.12 6.48
N GLY A 90 -23.43 -8.10 5.47
CA GLY A 90 -23.47 -7.17 4.35
C GLY A 90 -22.62 -7.65 3.19
N THR A 91 -22.46 -6.82 2.16
CA THR A 91 -21.63 -7.13 1.00
C THR A 91 -20.37 -6.27 1.00
N TYR A 92 -19.21 -6.91 1.10
CA TYR A 92 -17.92 -6.28 0.88
C TYR A 92 -17.56 -6.34 -0.61
N LYS A 93 -17.31 -5.19 -1.20
CA LYS A 93 -17.02 -5.01 -2.62
C LYS A 93 -15.64 -4.39 -2.79
N ARG A 94 -14.85 -5.03 -3.65
CA ARG A 94 -13.52 -4.61 -4.07
C ARG A 94 -13.51 -4.44 -5.58
N THR A 95 -12.63 -3.60 -6.11
CA THR A 95 -12.45 -3.45 -7.55
C THR A 95 -10.99 -3.63 -7.93
N PHE A 96 -10.74 -4.20 -9.09
CA PHE A 96 -9.42 -4.26 -9.71
C PHE A 96 -9.48 -3.48 -11.01
N TYR A 97 -8.66 -2.43 -11.14
CA TYR A 97 -8.85 -1.39 -12.16
C TYR A 97 -7.64 -1.20 -13.06
N LYS A 98 -7.89 -1.11 -14.37
CA LYS A 98 -6.88 -0.88 -15.40
C LYS A 98 -6.51 0.58 -15.52
N ARG A 99 -5.23 0.87 -15.41
CA ARG A 99 -4.62 2.19 -15.61
C ARG A 99 -4.50 2.53 -17.09
N ASP A 100 -4.30 3.82 -17.38
CA ASP A 100 -4.17 4.31 -18.76
C ASP A 100 -2.92 3.79 -19.46
N TRP A 101 -1.85 3.49 -18.71
CA TRP A 101 -0.63 2.83 -19.20
C TRP A 101 -0.71 1.29 -19.20
N GLY A 102 -1.88 0.73 -18.87
CA GLY A 102 -2.23 -0.66 -19.14
C GLY A 102 -2.10 -1.64 -17.97
N THR A 103 -1.38 -1.30 -16.90
CA THR A 103 -1.31 -2.13 -15.69
C THR A 103 -2.64 -2.16 -14.95
N TRP A 104 -2.86 -3.19 -14.13
CA TRP A 104 -3.99 -3.21 -13.22
C TRP A 104 -3.52 -2.95 -11.79
N ASN A 105 -4.42 -2.39 -10.99
CA ASN A 105 -4.17 -2.06 -9.61
C ASN A 105 -5.36 -2.45 -8.73
N ILE A 106 -5.06 -2.71 -7.46
CA ILE A 106 -6.06 -2.70 -6.39
C ILE A 106 -6.79 -1.35 -6.44
N GLY A 107 -8.11 -1.42 -6.47
CA GLY A 107 -8.99 -0.29 -6.68
C GLY A 107 -9.75 0.11 -5.41
N GLY A 108 -11.02 0.47 -5.56
CA GLY A 108 -11.85 0.88 -4.43
C GLY A 108 -12.32 -0.29 -3.57
N MET A 109 -12.48 0.01 -2.28
CA MET A 109 -13.04 -0.89 -1.27
C MET A 109 -14.31 -0.26 -0.67
N PHE A 110 -15.39 -1.04 -0.65
CA PHE A 110 -16.71 -0.58 -0.27
C PHE A 110 -17.43 -1.65 0.56
N PHE A 111 -18.29 -1.24 1.47
CA PHE A 111 -19.13 -2.18 2.23
C PHE A 111 -20.57 -1.70 2.26
N THR A 112 -21.51 -2.60 2.00
CA THR A 112 -22.94 -2.30 2.09
C THR A 112 -23.55 -3.20 3.16
N PRO A 113 -23.80 -2.68 4.38
CA PRO A 113 -24.51 -3.42 5.42
C PRO A 113 -25.89 -3.85 4.93
N GLU A 114 -26.42 -4.98 5.42
CA GLU A 114 -27.78 -5.41 5.10
C GLU A 114 -28.81 -4.33 5.46
N GLY A 115 -29.63 -3.93 4.48
CA GLY A 115 -30.59 -2.83 4.61
C GLY A 115 -29.97 -1.42 4.73
N GLY A 116 -28.64 -1.31 4.64
CA GLY A 116 -27.88 -0.07 4.71
C GLY A 116 -27.56 0.57 3.35
N SER A 117 -26.83 1.67 3.40
CA SER A 117 -26.24 2.32 2.21
C SER A 117 -24.77 1.96 2.07
N GLN A 118 -24.26 1.98 0.83
CA GLN A 118 -22.86 1.70 0.55
C GLN A 118 -21.93 2.70 1.25
N ILE A 119 -20.99 2.17 2.01
CA ILE A 119 -19.86 2.85 2.62
C ILE A 119 -18.68 2.79 1.65
N THR A 120 -17.98 3.91 1.47
CA THR A 120 -16.75 3.97 0.68
C THR A 120 -15.58 4.13 1.64
N PHE A 121 -14.75 3.09 1.75
CA PHE A 121 -13.52 3.17 2.53
C PHE A 121 -12.40 3.76 1.69
N VAL A 122 -12.29 3.29 0.45
CA VAL A 122 -11.19 3.64 -0.43
C VAL A 122 -11.68 3.84 -1.86
N THR A 123 -11.12 4.83 -2.54
CA THR A 123 -11.38 5.11 -3.96
C THR A 123 -10.22 4.62 -4.82
N ALA A 124 -10.53 4.17 -6.05
CA ALA A 124 -9.60 3.49 -6.96
C ALA A 124 -8.47 4.36 -7.58
N SER A 125 -8.15 5.53 -7.01
CA SER A 125 -7.39 6.60 -7.69
C SER A 125 -5.96 6.79 -7.19
N THR A 126 -5.40 5.89 -6.37
CA THR A 126 -4.07 6.08 -5.75
C THR A 126 -3.33 4.75 -5.56
N ASP A 127 -2.03 4.81 -5.25
CA ASP A 127 -1.14 3.63 -5.13
C ASP A 127 -1.44 2.74 -3.93
N TRP A 128 -1.28 1.42 -4.14
CA TRP A 128 -1.45 0.37 -3.15
C TRP A 128 -0.24 -0.55 -3.08
N GLU A 129 0.08 -1.20 -4.20
CA GLU A 129 1.08 -2.25 -4.28
C GLU A 129 2.46 -1.67 -4.06
N TYR A 130 2.91 -0.80 -4.97
CA TYR A 130 4.18 -0.12 -4.82
C TYR A 130 4.24 1.18 -5.62
N VAL A 131 5.22 2.01 -5.24
CA VAL A 131 5.75 3.07 -6.10
C VAL A 131 7.21 3.28 -5.73
N TYR A 132 8.06 3.32 -6.75
CA TYR A 132 9.49 3.52 -6.58
C TYR A 132 9.91 4.89 -7.06
N ARG A 133 10.81 5.54 -6.33
CA ARG A 133 11.57 6.67 -6.85
C ARG A 133 12.89 6.16 -7.37
N ALA A 134 13.00 6.00 -8.69
CA ALA A 134 14.11 5.35 -9.36
C ALA A 134 14.75 6.24 -10.44
N GLY A 135 16.05 6.08 -10.66
CA GLY A 135 16.80 6.81 -11.68
C GLY A 135 18.10 6.13 -12.11
N LYS A 136 18.52 6.40 -13.35
CA LYS A 136 19.82 5.94 -13.89
C LYS A 136 21.00 6.52 -13.13
N THR A 137 20.84 7.71 -12.59
CA THR A 137 21.82 8.42 -11.78
C THR A 137 21.18 8.92 -10.50
N ALA A 138 22.00 9.23 -9.50
CA ALA A 138 21.55 9.82 -8.24
C ALA A 138 20.78 11.15 -8.40
N SER A 139 20.87 11.82 -9.55
CA SER A 139 20.23 13.12 -9.84
C SER A 139 19.02 13.06 -10.77
N THR A 140 18.68 11.87 -11.31
CA THR A 140 17.59 11.69 -12.29
C THR A 140 16.51 10.77 -11.73
N ILE A 141 16.18 10.95 -10.46
CA ILE A 141 15.29 10.04 -9.73
C ILE A 141 13.87 10.61 -9.73
N ASP A 142 12.92 9.81 -10.19
CA ASP A 142 11.50 10.18 -10.24
C ASP A 142 10.60 8.97 -9.94
N PHE A 143 9.32 9.21 -9.70
CA PHE A 143 8.32 8.19 -9.44
C PHE A 143 8.10 7.28 -10.66
N CYS A 144 8.18 5.97 -10.41
CA CYS A 144 8.00 4.91 -11.38
C CYS A 144 7.18 3.76 -10.76
N GLY A 145 6.27 3.19 -11.54
CA GLY A 145 5.39 2.12 -11.10
C GLY A 145 4.11 2.59 -10.41
N GLY A 146 3.19 1.67 -10.21
CA GLY A 146 1.94 1.94 -9.48
C GLY A 146 1.07 2.96 -10.21
N ASN A 147 0.48 3.91 -9.47
CA ASN A 147 -0.40 4.96 -9.98
C ASN A 147 0.37 6.13 -10.66
N HIS A 148 1.70 6.03 -10.78
CA HIS A 148 2.56 7.06 -11.38
C HIS A 148 2.99 6.77 -12.81
N GLY A 149 2.51 5.67 -13.41
CA GLY A 149 2.94 5.26 -14.74
C GLY A 149 4.36 4.70 -14.71
N SER A 150 5.12 4.96 -15.76
CA SER A 150 6.48 4.42 -15.94
C SER A 150 6.56 2.90 -15.82
N GLU A 151 5.49 2.22 -16.23
CA GLU A 151 5.35 0.79 -16.13
C GLU A 151 4.50 0.27 -17.28
N LYS A 152 4.98 -0.80 -17.92
CA LYS A 152 4.27 -1.43 -19.03
C LYS A 152 3.81 -2.82 -18.64
N MET A 153 2.54 -3.08 -18.96
CA MET A 153 1.94 -4.39 -18.83
C MET A 153 2.41 -5.33 -19.94
N LEU A 154 2.82 -6.56 -19.58
CA LEU A 154 3.10 -7.62 -20.55
C LEU A 154 1.94 -8.59 -20.65
N GLU A 155 1.50 -9.16 -19.51
CA GLU A 155 0.40 -10.12 -19.46
C GLU A 155 -0.32 -10.12 -18.10
N THR A 156 -1.59 -10.52 -18.11
CA THR A 156 -2.43 -10.72 -16.93
C THR A 156 -3.22 -12.01 -17.10
N HIS A 157 -3.22 -12.86 -16.08
CA HIS A 157 -3.97 -14.10 -16.04
C HIS A 157 -4.78 -14.21 -14.75
N PHE A 158 -5.97 -14.82 -14.84
CA PHE A 158 -6.87 -15.03 -13.71
C PHE A 158 -7.02 -16.52 -13.48
N TYR A 159 -7.04 -16.94 -12.22
CA TYR A 159 -7.12 -18.35 -11.85
C TYR A 159 -8.08 -18.55 -10.68
N ASN A 160 -8.74 -19.71 -10.66
CA ASN A 160 -9.29 -20.23 -9.42
C ASN A 160 -8.10 -20.62 -8.53
N GLY A 161 -7.95 -19.92 -7.40
CA GLY A 161 -6.81 -20.13 -6.51
C GLY A 161 -6.84 -21.46 -5.78
N GLU A 162 -8.00 -22.11 -5.63
CA GLU A 162 -8.09 -23.43 -5.00
C GLU A 162 -7.66 -24.55 -5.95
N THR A 163 -8.07 -24.48 -7.22
CA THR A 163 -7.83 -25.55 -8.20
C THR A 163 -6.62 -25.31 -9.09
N GLY A 164 -6.21 -24.05 -9.23
CA GLY A 164 -5.17 -23.61 -10.18
C GLY A 164 -5.66 -23.47 -11.62
N ASP A 165 -6.96 -23.67 -11.89
CA ASP A 165 -7.51 -23.57 -13.25
C ASP A 165 -7.58 -22.12 -13.71
N GLU A 166 -7.17 -21.85 -14.94
CA GLU A 166 -7.27 -20.52 -15.55
C GLU A 166 -8.74 -20.15 -15.82
N LEU A 167 -9.11 -18.93 -15.43
CA LEU A 167 -10.46 -18.37 -15.57
C LEU A 167 -10.55 -17.52 -16.83
N ASN A 168 -11.57 -17.81 -17.65
CA ASN A 168 -11.98 -16.94 -18.74
C ASN A 168 -13.15 -16.07 -18.26
N LEU A 169 -12.90 -14.77 -18.10
CA LEU A 169 -13.88 -13.82 -17.58
C LEU A 169 -14.54 -13.04 -18.73
N ASP A 170 -15.75 -13.46 -19.10
CA ASP A 170 -16.58 -12.76 -20.08
C ASP A 170 -17.20 -11.49 -19.49
N ASP A 171 -17.39 -10.48 -20.35
CA ASP A 171 -18.00 -9.21 -19.95
C ASP A 171 -19.38 -9.42 -19.32
N LYS A 172 -19.54 -8.89 -18.10
CA LYS A 172 -20.78 -8.88 -17.31
C LYS A 172 -21.33 -10.27 -16.98
N GLN A 173 -20.47 -11.31 -17.03
CA GLN A 173 -20.79 -12.64 -16.53
C GLN A 173 -20.09 -12.85 -15.18
N PRO A 174 -20.82 -12.95 -14.07
CA PRO A 174 -20.22 -13.25 -12.77
C PRO A 174 -19.75 -14.71 -12.72
N VAL A 175 -18.63 -14.94 -12.05
CA VAL A 175 -18.08 -16.27 -11.75
C VAL A 175 -17.96 -16.40 -10.23
N GLU A 176 -18.53 -17.47 -9.69
CA GLU A 176 -18.44 -17.83 -8.27
C GLU A 176 -17.20 -18.69 -8.02
N LEU A 177 -16.50 -18.43 -6.91
CA LEU A 177 -15.27 -19.10 -6.48
C LEU A 177 -14.99 -18.81 -4.99
N ASN A 178 -14.07 -19.54 -4.34
CA ASN A 178 -13.72 -19.28 -2.94
C ASN A 178 -12.29 -18.74 -2.73
N LEU A 179 -11.43 -18.80 -3.75
CA LEU A 179 -10.14 -18.12 -3.77
C LEU A 179 -9.84 -17.63 -5.18
N LEU A 180 -9.54 -16.34 -5.35
CA LEU A 180 -9.11 -15.78 -6.63
C LEU A 180 -7.60 -15.60 -6.60
N LYS A 181 -6.93 -16.02 -7.66
CA LYS A 181 -5.53 -15.67 -7.93
C LYS A 181 -5.44 -14.88 -9.23
N ILE A 182 -4.73 -13.75 -9.21
CA ILE A 182 -4.43 -12.95 -10.41
C ILE A 182 -2.91 -12.85 -10.52
N VAL A 183 -2.36 -13.14 -11.70
CA VAL A 183 -0.92 -13.01 -11.96
C VAL A 183 -0.71 -11.97 -13.05
N GLU A 184 0.11 -10.96 -12.76
CA GLU A 184 0.49 -9.91 -13.69
C GLU A 184 2.00 -9.92 -13.88
N THR A 185 2.47 -9.80 -15.11
CA THR A 185 3.89 -9.58 -15.40
C THR A 185 4.07 -8.25 -16.09
N THR A 186 4.96 -7.43 -15.55
CA THR A 186 5.21 -6.05 -16.00
C THR A 186 6.68 -5.72 -16.05
N GLN A 187 6.98 -4.57 -16.64
CA GLN A 187 8.31 -4.00 -16.68
C GLN A 187 8.24 -2.54 -16.25
N ILE A 188 9.03 -2.17 -15.24
CA ILE A 188 9.16 -0.79 -14.79
C ILE A 188 10.32 -0.14 -15.55
N TYR A 189 10.05 1.06 -16.07
CA TYR A 189 11.00 1.86 -16.83
C TYR A 189 11.24 3.20 -16.16
N TYR A 190 12.32 3.88 -16.52
CA TYR A 190 12.59 5.21 -15.99
C TYR A 190 11.62 6.24 -16.59
N PHE A 191 11.17 7.21 -15.79
CA PHE A 191 10.24 8.25 -16.22
C PHE A 191 10.61 8.94 -17.56
N GLU A 192 11.91 9.07 -17.86
CA GLU A 192 12.42 9.71 -19.08
C GLU A 192 12.20 8.89 -20.37
N SER A 193 11.96 7.57 -20.30
CA SER A 193 11.98 6.67 -21.46
C SER A 193 11.31 5.32 -21.19
N ASP A 194 10.30 4.96 -22.01
CA ASP A 194 9.55 3.68 -21.96
C ASP A 194 10.30 2.46 -22.49
N GLU A 195 11.46 2.69 -23.11
CA GLU A 195 12.36 1.63 -23.59
C GLU A 195 13.43 1.26 -22.54
N ASP A 196 13.69 2.13 -21.57
CA ASP A 196 14.74 1.93 -20.57
C ASP A 196 14.20 1.21 -19.34
N ILE A 197 14.04 -0.11 -19.47
CA ILE A 197 13.54 -1.00 -18.40
C ILE A 197 14.60 -1.23 -17.33
N PHE A 198 14.26 -1.03 -16.06
CA PHE A 198 15.16 -1.31 -14.94
C PHE A 198 14.71 -2.45 -14.04
N ALA A 199 13.43 -2.81 -14.05
CA ALA A 199 12.91 -3.94 -13.29
C ALA A 199 11.89 -4.75 -14.09
N ASN A 200 12.02 -6.08 -14.04
CA ASN A 200 10.91 -6.98 -14.35
C ASN A 200 10.16 -7.25 -13.05
N VAL A 201 8.83 -7.30 -13.10
CA VAL A 201 8.00 -7.57 -11.93
C VAL A 201 6.95 -8.62 -12.26
N THR A 202 6.82 -9.62 -11.40
CA THR A 202 5.64 -10.48 -11.36
C THR A 202 4.85 -10.15 -10.11
N ARG A 203 3.58 -9.77 -10.27
CA ARG A 203 2.66 -9.52 -9.16
C ARG A 203 1.63 -10.61 -9.10
N THR A 204 1.50 -11.22 -7.93
CA THR A 204 0.46 -12.20 -7.67
C THR A 204 -0.48 -11.66 -6.61
N TYR A 205 -1.74 -11.48 -6.99
CA TYR A 205 -2.80 -11.07 -6.09
C TYR A 205 -3.63 -12.29 -5.67
N TYR A 206 -3.96 -12.37 -4.39
CA TYR A 206 -4.94 -13.31 -3.86
C TYR A 206 -6.09 -12.54 -3.24
N TYR A 207 -7.32 -12.91 -3.57
CA TYR A 207 -8.51 -12.38 -2.90
C TYR A 207 -9.25 -13.53 -2.25
N ASN A 208 -9.63 -13.34 -1.00
CA ASN A 208 -10.34 -14.34 -0.21
C ASN A 208 -11.29 -13.65 0.77
N GLY A 209 -12.61 -13.80 0.63
CA GLY A 209 -13.56 -13.29 1.63
C GLY A 209 -13.38 -11.80 1.96
N THR A 210 -12.68 -11.48 3.05
CA THR A 210 -12.33 -10.14 3.54
C THR A 210 -10.90 -9.69 3.26
N GLU A 211 -10.02 -10.62 2.86
CA GLU A 211 -8.59 -10.41 2.71
C GLU A 211 -8.17 -10.28 1.25
N GLU A 212 -7.18 -9.43 1.03
CA GLU A 212 -6.42 -9.26 -0.19
C GLU A 212 -4.93 -9.41 0.14
N ILE A 213 -4.20 -10.23 -0.61
CA ILE A 213 -2.75 -10.39 -0.49
C ILE A 213 -2.11 -10.02 -1.83
N CYS A 214 -0.99 -9.31 -1.80
CA CYS A 214 -0.17 -9.03 -2.97
C CYS A 214 1.27 -9.48 -2.70
N GLU A 215 1.73 -10.42 -3.51
CA GLU A 215 3.12 -10.81 -3.65
C GLU A 215 3.70 -10.13 -4.88
N CYS A 216 4.90 -9.56 -4.79
CA CYS A 216 5.63 -9.06 -5.95
C CYS A 216 7.06 -9.58 -5.95
N ASP A 217 7.44 -10.22 -7.05
CA ASP A 217 8.80 -10.65 -7.35
C ASP A 217 9.45 -9.63 -8.28
N TYR A 218 10.56 -9.04 -7.84
CA TYR A 218 11.33 -8.08 -8.64
C TYR A 218 12.63 -8.71 -9.12
N GLU A 219 12.98 -8.44 -10.37
CA GLU A 219 14.32 -8.65 -10.91
C GLU A 219 14.85 -7.31 -11.42
N ILE A 220 15.90 -6.79 -10.78
CA ILE A 220 16.56 -5.55 -11.21
C ILE A 220 17.48 -5.85 -12.39
N VAL A 221 17.13 -5.37 -13.58
CA VAL A 221 17.85 -5.66 -14.83
C VAL A 221 18.86 -4.57 -15.21
N GLN A 222 18.86 -3.44 -14.51
CA GLN A 222 19.87 -2.38 -14.65
C GLN A 222 20.27 -1.82 -13.28
N ASP A 223 21.55 -1.47 -13.14
CA ASP A 223 22.04 -0.68 -12.00
C ASP A 223 21.18 0.58 -11.85
N THR A 224 20.53 0.74 -10.70
CA THR A 224 19.49 1.76 -10.49
C THR A 224 19.64 2.44 -9.15
N TYR A 225 19.53 3.76 -9.14
CA TYR A 225 19.47 4.53 -7.91
C TYR A 225 18.03 4.63 -7.43
N PHE A 226 17.80 4.30 -6.16
CA PHE A 226 16.52 4.47 -5.49
C PHE A 226 16.61 5.54 -4.40
N THR A 227 15.52 6.27 -4.20
CA THR A 227 15.25 7.06 -2.97
C THR A 227 13.89 6.67 -2.43
N LEU A 228 13.36 7.41 -1.45
CA LEU A 228 12.04 7.23 -0.82
C LEU A 228 11.03 6.52 -1.72
N SER A 229 10.87 5.22 -1.48
CA SER A 229 10.01 4.32 -2.22
C SER A 229 9.26 3.41 -1.27
N TYR A 230 8.10 2.95 -1.73
CA TYR A 230 7.16 2.22 -0.91
C TYR A 230 6.77 0.94 -1.64
N PRO A 231 7.12 -0.24 -1.10
CA PRO A 231 6.66 -1.51 -1.63
C PRO A 231 5.28 -1.93 -1.11
N THR A 232 4.62 -1.10 -0.30
CA THR A 232 3.21 -1.27 0.11
C THR A 232 2.66 0.03 0.68
N MET A 233 1.41 0.34 0.36
CA MET A 233 0.63 1.47 0.86
C MET A 233 -0.82 1.07 1.13
N PHE A 234 -1.51 1.88 1.94
CA PHE A 234 -2.96 1.75 2.10
C PHE A 234 -3.64 3.12 2.19
N PRO A 235 -4.29 3.56 1.12
CA PRO A 235 -5.16 4.73 1.15
C PRO A 235 -6.48 4.45 1.88
N ILE A 236 -6.99 5.41 2.65
CA ILE A 236 -8.30 5.28 3.31
C ILE A 236 -8.96 6.64 3.57
N SER A 237 -10.29 6.68 3.43
CA SER A 237 -11.10 7.85 3.77
C SER A 237 -10.94 8.24 5.23
N LYS A 238 -10.96 9.55 5.51
CA LYS A 238 -10.84 10.04 6.89
C LYS A 238 -11.96 9.56 7.81
N ASP A 239 -13.18 9.47 7.30
CA ASP A 239 -14.35 8.95 8.01
C ASP A 239 -14.04 7.61 8.72
N TYR A 240 -13.27 6.73 8.08
CA TYR A 240 -12.98 5.37 8.53
C TYR A 240 -11.49 5.09 8.81
N GLY A 241 -10.63 6.11 8.73
CA GLY A 241 -9.18 5.94 8.86
C GLY A 241 -8.50 6.99 9.72
N THR A 242 -9.21 7.71 10.59
CA THR A 242 -8.59 8.74 11.44
C THR A 242 -7.59 8.21 12.47
N ARG A 243 -7.71 6.94 12.89
CA ARG A 243 -6.89 6.30 13.93
C ARG A 243 -6.09 5.16 13.33
N ILE A 244 -4.86 5.00 13.82
CA ILE A 244 -3.97 3.92 13.45
C ILE A 244 -3.25 3.39 14.70
N VAL A 245 -3.19 2.07 14.83
CA VAL A 245 -2.40 1.37 15.84
C VAL A 245 -1.27 0.64 15.12
N TYR A 246 -0.03 0.98 15.46
CA TYR A 246 1.18 0.31 14.96
C TYR A 246 1.57 -0.83 15.90
N ASN A 247 1.76 -2.02 15.34
CA ASN A 247 2.36 -3.16 16.06
C ASN A 247 3.87 -3.14 15.82
N LEU A 248 4.62 -2.63 16.80
CA LEU A 248 6.06 -2.38 16.66
C LEU A 248 6.86 -3.69 16.81
N GLU A 249 8.04 -3.75 16.15
CA GLU A 249 8.95 -4.91 16.23
C GLU A 249 9.35 -5.28 17.67
N ASN A 250 9.33 -4.32 18.60
CA ASN A 250 9.65 -4.56 20.00
C ASN A 250 8.48 -5.15 20.82
N GLY A 251 7.41 -5.60 20.16
CA GLY A 251 6.22 -6.20 20.77
C GLY A 251 5.28 -5.20 21.44
N LYS A 252 5.55 -3.89 21.36
CA LYS A 252 4.66 -2.84 21.88
C LYS A 252 3.75 -2.30 20.78
N THR A 253 2.64 -1.71 21.20
CA THR A 253 1.79 -0.93 20.30
C THR A 253 2.03 0.57 20.48
N ARG A 254 1.81 1.33 19.41
CA ARG A 254 1.73 2.79 19.44
C ARG A 254 0.49 3.22 18.68
N GLU A 255 -0.28 4.15 19.22
CA GLU A 255 -1.43 4.72 18.53
C GLU A 255 -1.11 6.14 18.04
N TRP A 256 -1.68 6.50 16.89
CA TRP A 256 -1.75 7.87 16.42
C TRP A 256 -3.14 8.20 15.86
N THR A 257 -3.52 9.47 15.97
CA THR A 257 -4.79 9.98 15.48
C THR A 257 -4.55 11.22 14.63
N SER A 258 -4.99 11.16 13.39
CA SER A 258 -5.01 12.28 12.44
C SER A 258 -6.19 13.22 12.69
N SER A 259 -6.19 14.37 12.02
CA SER A 259 -7.33 15.30 12.06
C SER A 259 -8.55 14.72 11.34
N GLU A 260 -9.77 14.91 11.87
CA GLU A 260 -11.01 14.54 11.18
C GLU A 260 -11.17 15.27 9.84
N VAL A 261 -10.70 16.53 9.79
CA VAL A 261 -10.58 17.32 8.57
C VAL A 261 -9.13 17.68 8.37
N GLY A 262 -8.51 17.12 7.34
CA GLY A 262 -7.11 17.38 6.99
C GLY A 262 -6.90 18.75 6.34
N LYS A 263 -5.68 18.97 5.85
CA LYS A 263 -5.34 20.16 5.08
C LYS A 263 -6.02 20.15 3.71
N ALA A 264 -6.32 21.34 3.17
CA ALA A 264 -6.88 21.51 1.83
C ALA A 264 -5.94 21.04 0.71
N ASP A 265 -4.65 20.97 1.01
CA ASP A 265 -3.58 20.53 0.14
C ASP A 265 -2.92 19.25 0.70
N TYR A 266 -1.88 18.79 0.02
CA TYR A 266 -1.06 17.64 0.41
C TYR A 266 0.08 18.06 1.37
N SER A 267 -0.17 18.96 2.32
CA SER A 267 0.85 19.42 3.29
C SER A 267 0.62 18.91 4.71
N GLY A 268 -0.37 18.04 4.91
CA GLY A 268 -0.69 17.56 6.24
C GLY A 268 0.40 16.66 6.85
N PRO A 269 0.37 16.49 8.19
CA PRO A 269 1.45 15.87 8.94
C PRO A 269 1.61 14.39 8.63
N MET A 270 2.85 13.90 8.73
CA MET A 270 3.20 12.48 8.60
C MET A 270 3.68 11.95 9.95
N ASP A 271 3.06 10.89 10.44
CA ASP A 271 3.50 10.20 11.65
C ASP A 271 4.57 9.14 11.31
N LYS A 272 5.83 9.57 11.26
CA LYS A 272 6.98 8.78 10.81
C LYS A 272 7.71 8.02 11.92
N GLY A 273 8.57 7.09 11.53
CA GLY A 273 9.56 6.45 12.39
C GLY A 273 9.04 5.23 13.14
N ASN A 274 7.91 4.66 12.71
CA ASN A 274 7.33 3.48 13.32
C ASN A 274 7.92 2.22 12.66
N ALA A 275 8.75 1.46 13.39
CA ALA A 275 9.20 0.15 12.93
C ALA A 275 8.10 -0.88 13.19
N ALA A 276 7.10 -0.92 12.30
CA ALA A 276 5.91 -1.75 12.43
C ALA A 276 5.69 -2.56 11.16
N MET A 277 5.57 -3.88 11.29
CA MET A 277 5.24 -4.77 10.18
C MET A 277 3.73 -4.92 9.96
N SER A 278 2.91 -4.52 10.94
CA SER A 278 1.46 -4.49 10.79
C SER A 278 0.84 -3.32 11.52
N VAL A 279 -0.33 -2.91 11.03
CA VAL A 279 -1.14 -1.85 11.61
C VAL A 279 -2.62 -2.21 11.59
N THR A 280 -3.37 -1.65 12.53
CA THR A 280 -4.83 -1.64 12.52
C THR A 280 -5.32 -0.21 12.33
N ILE A 281 -6.18 0.02 11.35
CA ILE A 281 -6.70 1.34 10.98
C ILE A 281 -8.21 1.37 11.14
N PHE A 282 -8.74 2.43 11.74
CA PHE A 282 -10.17 2.62 11.95
C PHE A 282 -10.51 4.11 12.13
N GLY A 283 -11.79 4.46 12.10
CA GLY A 283 -12.22 5.86 12.04
C GLY A 283 -13.26 6.27 13.06
N HIS A 284 -13.47 7.58 13.15
CA HIS A 284 -14.41 8.21 14.08
C HIS A 284 -15.88 8.00 13.69
N LYS A 285 -16.18 7.80 12.39
CA LYS A 285 -17.56 7.67 11.92
C LYS A 285 -18.22 6.39 12.41
N ASP A 286 -17.47 5.29 12.35
CA ASP A 286 -17.83 4.02 12.98
C ASP A 286 -16.56 3.19 13.16
N PRO A 287 -16.01 3.10 14.38
CA PRO A 287 -14.72 2.48 14.63
C PRO A 287 -14.76 0.94 14.61
N ARG A 288 -15.96 0.36 14.41
CA ARG A 288 -16.14 -1.09 14.26
C ARG A 288 -15.62 -1.60 12.93
N TYR A 289 -15.62 -0.76 11.89
CA TYR A 289 -14.96 -1.08 10.63
C TYR A 289 -13.47 -0.86 10.78
N GLN A 290 -12.71 -1.94 10.65
CA GLN A 290 -11.26 -1.93 10.83
C GLN A 290 -10.57 -2.52 9.60
N PHE A 291 -9.36 -2.04 9.35
CA PHE A 291 -8.47 -2.60 8.35
C PHE A 291 -7.18 -3.02 9.01
N ASN A 292 -6.83 -4.29 8.90
CA ASN A 292 -5.50 -4.76 9.24
C ASN A 292 -4.67 -4.73 7.96
N VAL A 293 -3.50 -4.10 8.02
CA VAL A 293 -2.56 -4.06 6.90
C VAL A 293 -1.23 -4.55 7.41
N ALA A 294 -0.65 -5.54 6.73
CA ALA A 294 0.60 -6.15 7.12
C ALA A 294 1.56 -6.32 5.94
N ILE A 295 2.84 -6.37 6.28
CA ILE A 295 3.93 -6.73 5.39
C ILE A 295 4.65 -7.95 5.95
N TYR A 296 5.16 -8.78 5.07
CA TYR A 296 5.82 -10.04 5.38
C TYR A 296 7.20 -10.00 4.73
N ASP A 297 8.22 -10.50 5.45
CA ASP A 297 9.63 -10.30 5.14
C ASP A 297 10.10 -8.83 5.25
N LYS A 298 10.57 -8.43 6.43
CA LYS A 298 11.06 -7.05 6.64
C LYS A 298 12.31 -6.72 5.84
N GLU A 299 13.09 -7.72 5.42
CA GLU A 299 14.33 -7.46 4.69
C GLU A 299 13.98 -6.95 3.30
N ASP A 300 13.12 -7.64 2.56
CA ASP A 300 12.71 -7.23 1.22
C ASP A 300 11.64 -6.13 1.22
N MET A 301 10.82 -6.03 2.27
CA MET A 301 9.82 -4.97 2.37
C MET A 301 10.39 -3.63 2.81
N THR A 302 11.29 -3.57 3.79
CA THR A 302 11.66 -2.27 4.40
C THR A 302 13.14 -2.08 4.63
N ASP A 303 13.97 -2.99 4.10
CA ASP A 303 15.40 -3.10 4.42
C ASP A 303 15.63 -3.03 5.93
N ASN A 304 14.88 -3.85 6.68
CA ASN A 304 14.93 -3.90 8.14
C ASN A 304 14.68 -2.54 8.81
N PHE A 305 13.80 -1.71 8.24
CA PHE A 305 13.47 -0.37 8.74
C PHE A 305 14.69 0.55 8.97
N LYS A 306 15.74 0.42 8.15
CA LYS A 306 16.96 1.24 8.28
C LYS A 306 16.74 2.72 7.98
N ASN A 307 15.79 3.05 7.12
CA ASN A 307 15.46 4.44 6.79
C ASN A 307 14.72 5.16 7.94
N ALA A 308 14.69 6.50 7.92
CA ALA A 308 14.11 7.29 9.00
C ALA A 308 12.57 7.33 8.95
N GLU A 309 12.00 7.16 7.76
CA GLU A 309 10.55 7.17 7.53
C GLU A 309 9.87 5.94 8.12
N LYS A 310 10.46 4.75 7.91
CA LYS A 310 9.94 3.44 8.33
C LYS A 310 8.49 3.26 7.87
N THR A 311 7.64 2.66 8.70
CA THR A 311 6.19 2.70 8.51
C THR A 311 5.69 4.07 8.98
N PHE A 312 4.85 4.71 8.17
CA PHE A 312 4.27 6.00 8.52
C PHE A 312 2.87 6.20 7.97
N TYR A 313 2.12 7.04 8.67
CA TYR A 313 0.75 7.39 8.29
C TYR A 313 0.64 8.88 8.00
N TRP A 314 0.15 9.20 6.81
CA TRP A 314 0.03 10.58 6.34
C TRP A 314 -1.41 11.07 6.51
N ASP A 315 -1.59 12.12 7.33
CA ASP A 315 -2.80 12.96 7.32
C ASP A 315 -2.77 13.79 6.02
N MET A 316 -3.18 13.16 4.92
CA MET A 316 -2.77 13.59 3.59
C MET A 316 -3.49 14.86 3.13
N ASN A 317 -4.82 14.87 3.14
CA ASN A 317 -5.64 16.00 2.70
C ASN A 317 -7.02 15.99 3.36
N VAL A 318 -7.96 16.83 2.92
CA VAL A 318 -9.32 16.95 3.50
C VAL A 318 -10.13 15.65 3.56
N GLY A 319 -9.88 14.69 2.68
CA GLY A 319 -10.72 13.50 2.54
C GLY A 319 -10.03 12.18 2.86
N GLN A 320 -8.70 12.16 2.94
CA GLN A 320 -7.94 10.91 2.90
C GLN A 320 -6.73 10.92 3.83
N ASN A 321 -6.46 9.75 4.40
CA ASN A 321 -5.19 9.39 4.99
C ASN A 321 -4.53 8.30 4.13
N LYS A 322 -3.21 8.13 4.25
CA LYS A 322 -2.50 7.07 3.53
C LYS A 322 -1.37 6.49 4.37
N LEU A 323 -1.37 5.16 4.48
CA LEU A 323 -0.29 4.37 5.06
C LEU A 323 0.80 4.12 4.03
N TYR A 324 2.03 4.11 4.51
CA TYR A 324 3.22 3.79 3.74
C TYR A 324 4.13 2.88 4.55
N PHE A 325 4.62 1.82 3.93
CA PHE A 325 5.81 1.10 4.36
C PHE A 325 6.97 1.58 3.49
N SER A 326 8.02 2.13 4.09
CA SER A 326 9.15 2.70 3.36
C SER A 326 10.36 1.76 3.34
N ARG A 327 10.97 1.57 2.17
CA ARG A 327 12.21 0.81 1.99
C ARG A 327 13.45 1.70 1.97
N PHE A 328 13.46 2.70 1.09
CA PHE A 328 14.62 3.55 0.86
C PHE A 328 14.52 4.90 1.58
N SER A 329 15.66 5.52 1.86
CA SER A 329 15.73 6.84 2.48
C SER A 329 15.35 7.96 1.49
N SER A 330 14.73 9.02 2.00
CA SER A 330 14.52 10.26 1.25
C SER A 330 15.77 11.11 1.06
N SER A 331 16.81 10.91 1.89
CA SER A 331 17.95 11.84 1.96
C SER A 331 19.16 11.43 1.13
N THR A 332 19.31 10.14 0.84
CA THR A 332 20.51 9.61 0.17
C THR A 332 20.09 8.58 -0.88
N PRO A 333 20.38 8.83 -2.17
CA PRO A 333 20.21 7.83 -3.22
C PRO A 333 21.03 6.58 -2.95
N GLU A 334 20.39 5.42 -3.05
CA GLU A 334 21.00 4.11 -2.89
C GLU A 334 21.12 3.41 -4.23
N LEU A 335 22.32 2.93 -4.57
CA LEU A 335 22.54 2.17 -5.80
C LEU A 335 22.24 0.69 -5.57
N VAL A 336 21.20 0.20 -6.24
CA VAL A 336 20.86 -1.22 -6.34
C VAL A 336 21.46 -1.77 -7.61
N LYS A 337 22.08 -2.95 -7.54
CA LYS A 337 22.81 -3.55 -8.65
C LYS A 337 21.90 -4.40 -9.53
N THR A 338 22.23 -4.46 -10.82
CA THR A 338 21.65 -5.45 -11.72
C THR A 338 21.84 -6.87 -11.17
N GLY A 339 20.82 -7.70 -11.31
CA GLY A 339 20.75 -9.05 -10.75
C GLY A 339 20.25 -9.13 -9.31
N THR A 340 19.96 -8.00 -8.65
CA THR A 340 19.26 -8.00 -7.36
C THR A 340 17.81 -8.45 -7.55
N THR A 341 17.35 -9.32 -6.66
CA THR A 341 15.94 -9.74 -6.56
C THR A 341 15.34 -9.31 -5.24
N TRP A 342 14.03 -9.03 -5.23
CA TRP A 342 13.25 -8.80 -4.02
C TRP A 342 11.96 -9.60 -4.10
N HIS A 343 11.52 -10.12 -2.95
CA HIS A 343 10.27 -10.83 -2.78
C HIS A 343 9.44 -10.09 -1.73
N THR A 344 8.52 -9.23 -2.18
CA THR A 344 7.68 -8.43 -1.29
C THR A 344 6.33 -9.10 -1.12
N LEU A 345 5.81 -9.11 0.11
CA LEU A 345 4.52 -9.70 0.42
C LEU A 345 3.75 -8.80 1.38
N ALA A 346 2.50 -8.48 1.05
CA ALA A 346 1.63 -7.64 1.87
C ALA A 346 0.19 -8.10 1.85
N SER A 347 -0.55 -7.78 2.92
CA SER A 347 -1.98 -8.07 3.05
C SER A 347 -2.78 -6.86 3.50
N TRP A 348 -4.05 -6.83 3.06
CA TRP A 348 -5.08 -5.90 3.50
C TRP A 348 -6.33 -6.70 3.84
N GLU A 349 -6.76 -6.63 5.10
CA GLU A 349 -7.90 -7.38 5.60
C GLU A 349 -8.96 -6.44 6.17
N PHE A 350 -10.18 -6.54 5.64
CA PHE A 350 -11.33 -5.83 6.17
C PHE A 350 -11.98 -6.60 7.32
N ASN A 351 -12.15 -5.93 8.45
CA ASN A 351 -12.74 -6.50 9.66
C ASN A 351 -13.94 -5.68 10.16
N TYR A 352 -14.87 -6.38 10.80
CA TYR A 352 -15.95 -5.77 11.57
C TYR A 352 -15.92 -6.29 13.00
N VAL A 353 -15.51 -5.44 13.94
CA VAL A 353 -15.54 -5.78 15.37
C VAL A 353 -16.90 -5.39 15.94
N GLY A 354 -17.70 -6.39 16.33
CA GLY A 354 -19.02 -6.15 16.92
C GLY A 354 -18.97 -5.32 18.20
N ASP A 355 -20.13 -4.82 18.65
CA ASP A 355 -20.27 -3.88 19.77
C ASP A 355 -19.64 -4.34 21.09
N ALA A 356 -19.45 -5.65 21.28
CA ALA A 356 -18.92 -6.25 22.51
C ALA A 356 -17.45 -5.90 22.83
N VAL A 357 -16.66 -5.44 21.84
CA VAL A 357 -15.21 -5.17 22.06
C VAL A 357 -14.95 -3.71 22.41
N TYR A 358 -15.85 -2.77 22.08
CA TYR A 358 -15.65 -1.33 22.32
C TYR A 358 -16.01 -0.87 23.74
N GLU A 359 -16.75 -1.67 24.51
CA GLU A 359 -17.12 -1.29 25.90
C GLU A 359 -15.97 -1.44 26.91
N GLU A 360 -14.89 -2.19 26.62
CA GLU A 360 -13.82 -2.43 27.59
C GLU A 360 -12.70 -1.38 27.60
N SER A 361 -12.55 -0.53 26.58
CA SER A 361 -11.55 0.55 26.58
C SER A 361 -12.06 1.89 27.09
N GLY A 362 -13.31 1.92 27.58
CA GLY A 362 -14.08 3.13 27.82
C GLY A 362 -14.18 3.61 29.27
N THR A 363 -13.41 3.12 30.24
CA THR A 363 -13.30 3.73 31.57
C THR A 363 -12.14 3.15 32.38
N ASN A 364 -11.13 3.99 32.67
CA ASN A 364 -10.60 4.23 34.02
C ASN A 364 -9.74 5.49 34.06
#